data_AF-A0ABD5PJS9-F1
#
_entry.id   AF-A0ABD5PJS9-F1
#
_cell.length_a   1.000
_cell.length_b   1.000
_cell.length_c   1.000
_cell.angle_alpha   90.00
_cell.angle_beta   90.00
_cell.angle_gamma   90.00
#
_symmetry.space_group_name_H-M   'P 1'
#
loop_
_entity.id
_entity.type
_entity.pdbx_description
1 polymer ?
#
loop_
_entity_poly.entity_id
_entity_poly.type
_entity_poly.pdbx_seq_one_letter_code
_entity_poly.pdbx_strand_id
1 'polypeptide(L)'
;MAFTTNTSSAATGVAAARQADQVAFLHRVPFALDAYELGFLPGFREDCGYQQVQFKHLDLPAGMLDNDFRNPDLDRYISRFFEYEPQVGVIGDAYEPDDVDEYVAAAREIQASYPDAELVIVPKCREVFEMIPDDIVLGYSRGYADRLAHQFTEPTDWRGRRVHILGGSPPKQLDVIQQLTRPTLTNEPPADIVGVDWNGLHRGAQFGEFWTAAGWDDSGRDADHVTVRKTVRHSLGRLREFWQGHGVWPDSTPQDAGLDAEYEGPSPSELDGASCTGCGANVWRTPRGPFVAEYDTGEICGYCSYDCYFSHRQRNNLEEIAGEQSVYFPPA
;
A
#
# COMPACT_ATOMS: atom_id res chain seq x y z
N MET A 1 48.80 -16.21 2.83
CA MET A 1 47.58 -15.85 2.08
C MET A 1 46.39 -16.45 2.81
N ALA A 2 45.52 -15.61 3.35
CA ALA A 2 44.21 -16.03 3.87
C ALA A 2 43.22 -14.90 3.55
N PHE A 3 42.59 -14.99 2.38
CA PHE A 3 41.47 -14.14 1.95
C PHE A 3 40.22 -15.03 1.91
N THR A 4 39.66 -15.38 3.07
CA THR A 4 38.44 -16.22 3.09
C THR A 4 37.42 -15.87 4.18
N THR A 5 37.64 -14.84 5.00
CA THR A 5 36.71 -14.51 6.11
C THR A 5 35.83 -13.27 5.89
N ASN A 6 36.12 -12.38 4.93
CA ASN A 6 35.35 -11.13 4.77
C ASN A 6 34.12 -11.22 3.85
N THR A 7 34.09 -12.16 2.91
CA THR A 7 33.00 -12.25 1.93
C THR A 7 31.70 -12.79 2.53
N SER A 8 31.80 -13.73 3.48
CA SER A 8 30.64 -14.28 4.20
C SER A 8 29.94 -13.22 5.04
N SER A 9 30.69 -12.43 5.81
CA SER A 9 30.11 -11.40 6.68
C SER A 9 29.48 -10.25 5.88
N ALA A 10 30.11 -9.84 4.78
CA ALA A 10 29.58 -8.79 3.91
C ALA A 10 28.31 -9.25 3.16
N ALA A 11 28.26 -10.50 2.70
CA ALA A 11 27.08 -11.07 2.06
C ALA A 11 25.89 -11.18 3.04
N THR A 12 26.14 -11.60 4.29
CA THR A 12 25.11 -11.63 5.34
C THR A 12 24.59 -10.22 5.68
N GLY A 13 25.47 -9.23 5.76
CA GLY A 13 25.06 -7.84 6.01
C GLY A 13 24.22 -7.22 4.89
N VAL A 14 24.53 -7.53 3.61
CA VAL A 14 23.72 -7.08 2.47
C VAL A 14 22.38 -7.81 2.40
N ALA A 15 22.33 -9.09 2.75
CA ALA A 15 21.07 -9.83 2.78
C ALA A 15 20.13 -9.27 3.86
N ALA A 16 20.65 -9.04 5.08
CA ALA A 16 19.88 -8.43 6.16
C ALA A 16 19.35 -7.05 5.78
N ALA A 17 20.22 -6.16 5.26
CA ALA A 17 19.83 -4.80 4.89
C ALA A 17 18.84 -4.70 3.70
N ARG A 18 18.62 -5.79 2.96
CA ARG A 18 17.63 -5.87 1.87
C ARG A 18 16.27 -6.37 2.33
N GLN A 19 16.25 -7.12 3.42
CA GLN A 19 15.04 -7.70 3.96
C GLN A 19 14.28 -6.58 4.67
N ALA A 20 13.12 -6.22 4.11
CA ALA A 20 12.29 -5.19 4.71
C ALA A 20 11.69 -5.69 6.02
N ASP A 21 11.51 -4.78 6.97
CA ASP A 21 10.72 -5.04 8.16
C ASP A 21 9.24 -5.16 7.78
N GLN A 22 8.80 -4.38 6.78
CA GLN A 22 7.39 -4.30 6.39
C GLN A 22 7.20 -4.11 4.87
N VAL A 23 6.16 -4.73 4.31
CA VAL A 23 5.69 -4.48 2.93
C VAL A 23 4.24 -4.04 3.02
N ALA A 24 4.00 -2.77 2.70
CA ALA A 24 2.71 -2.14 2.94
C ALA A 24 1.82 -2.09 1.69
N PHE A 25 0.51 -2.15 1.93
CA PHE A 25 -0.52 -1.93 0.92
C PHE A 25 -1.62 -1.03 1.49
N LEU A 26 -1.69 0.19 0.98
CA LEU A 26 -2.57 1.23 1.51
C LEU A 26 -3.81 1.35 0.62
N HIS A 27 -4.96 0.93 1.15
CA HIS A 27 -6.19 0.90 0.39
C HIS A 27 -7.43 0.81 1.28
N ARG A 28 -8.62 1.02 0.70
CA ARG A 28 -9.92 0.74 1.34
C ARG A 28 -10.24 -0.76 1.42
N VAL A 29 -11.20 -1.11 2.28
CA VAL A 29 -11.82 -2.45 2.32
C VAL A 29 -12.58 -2.72 1.01
N PRO A 30 -12.60 -3.96 0.49
CA PRO A 30 -12.01 -5.19 1.05
C PRO A 30 -10.56 -5.46 0.66
N PHE A 31 -9.92 -4.58 -0.10
CA PHE A 31 -8.57 -4.82 -0.61
C PHE A 31 -7.51 -4.80 0.50
N ALA A 32 -7.64 -3.88 1.47
CA ALA A 32 -6.75 -3.86 2.63
C ALA A 32 -6.86 -5.11 3.50
N LEU A 33 -8.08 -5.64 3.70
CA LEU A 33 -8.29 -6.91 4.40
C LEU A 33 -7.64 -8.08 3.64
N ASP A 34 -7.84 -8.17 2.33
CA ASP A 34 -7.22 -9.21 1.51
C ASP A 34 -5.68 -9.13 1.54
N ALA A 35 -5.11 -7.91 1.57
CA ALA A 35 -3.67 -7.70 1.70
C ALA A 35 -3.16 -8.10 3.09
N TYR A 36 -3.86 -7.69 4.14
CA TYR A 36 -3.55 -8.06 5.52
C TYR A 36 -3.54 -9.59 5.70
N GLU A 37 -4.56 -10.32 5.23
CA GLU A 37 -4.59 -11.80 5.26
C GLU A 37 -3.40 -12.45 4.51
N LEU A 38 -2.83 -11.75 3.54
CA LEU A 38 -1.66 -12.20 2.79
C LEU A 38 -0.33 -11.80 3.46
N GLY A 39 -0.37 -11.13 4.61
CA GLY A 39 0.80 -10.72 5.40
C GLY A 39 1.37 -9.35 5.02
N PHE A 40 0.66 -8.56 4.21
CA PHE A 40 1.02 -7.16 3.97
C PHE A 40 0.59 -6.31 5.16
N LEU A 41 1.35 -5.26 5.44
CA LEU A 41 0.93 -4.23 6.39
C LEU A 41 -0.18 -3.38 5.77
N PRO A 42 -1.42 -3.41 6.29
CA PRO A 42 -2.51 -2.60 5.75
C PRO A 42 -2.34 -1.15 6.20
N GLY A 43 -2.88 -0.23 5.42
CA GLY A 43 -2.87 1.18 5.78
C GLY A 43 -3.76 2.03 4.90
N PHE A 44 -3.72 3.34 5.12
CA PHE A 44 -4.40 4.33 4.28
C PHE A 44 -3.72 5.69 4.42
N ARG A 45 -4.14 6.62 3.57
CA ARG A 45 -3.73 8.02 3.63
C ARG A 45 -4.58 8.78 4.64
N GLU A 46 -3.99 9.69 5.40
CA GLU A 46 -4.58 10.39 6.55
C GLU A 46 -5.85 11.21 6.28
N ASP A 47 -6.02 11.67 5.04
CA ASP A 47 -7.25 12.36 4.58
C ASP A 47 -8.41 11.40 4.27
N CYS A 48 -8.14 10.09 4.30
CA CYS A 48 -9.07 9.02 3.99
C CYS A 48 -9.24 8.09 5.21
N GLY A 49 -9.68 6.87 4.95
CA GLY A 49 -9.79 5.76 5.89
C GLY A 49 -10.14 4.50 5.13
N TYR A 50 -10.46 3.42 5.83
CA TYR A 50 -10.78 2.15 5.19
C TYR A 50 -12.11 2.14 4.41
N GLN A 51 -12.96 3.17 4.53
CA GLN A 51 -14.28 3.23 3.89
C GLN A 51 -15.12 1.99 4.25
N GLN A 52 -15.16 1.64 5.54
CA GLN A 52 -15.67 0.37 6.04
C GLN A 52 -17.07 0.43 6.69
N VAL A 53 -17.81 1.52 6.49
CA VAL A 53 -19.13 1.75 7.13
C VAL A 53 -20.15 0.64 6.86
N GLN A 54 -20.00 -0.07 5.74
CA GLN A 54 -20.82 -1.20 5.31
C GLN A 54 -20.42 -2.54 5.97
N PHE A 55 -19.22 -2.64 6.55
CA PHE A 55 -18.72 -3.83 7.23
C PHE A 55 -18.84 -3.62 8.74
N LYS A 56 -20.06 -3.86 9.26
CA LYS A 56 -20.30 -3.81 10.70
C LYS A 56 -19.44 -4.87 11.39
N HIS A 57 -18.83 -4.50 12.52
CA HIS A 57 -17.94 -5.37 13.30
C HIS A 57 -16.68 -5.83 12.57
N LEU A 58 -16.25 -5.11 11.52
CA LEU A 58 -14.89 -5.24 11.00
C LEU A 58 -13.99 -4.28 11.77
N ASP A 59 -13.03 -4.83 12.48
CA ASP A 59 -11.89 -4.09 13.00
C ASP A 59 -10.62 -4.52 12.26
N LEU A 60 -9.99 -3.56 11.58
CA LEU A 60 -8.77 -3.77 10.81
C LEU A 60 -7.74 -2.74 11.31
N PRO A 61 -6.59 -3.19 11.83
CA PRO A 61 -5.57 -2.27 12.32
C PRO A 61 -4.99 -1.43 11.18
N ALA A 62 -4.76 -0.15 11.45
CA ALA A 62 -4.04 0.75 10.55
C ALA A 62 -2.53 0.61 10.79
N GLY A 63 -1.87 -0.29 10.07
CA GLY A 63 -0.44 -0.54 10.25
C GLY A 63 0.46 0.58 9.70
N MET A 64 0.06 1.21 8.60
CA MET A 64 0.75 2.37 8.02
C MET A 64 -0.20 3.52 7.72
N LEU A 65 0.25 4.74 8.05
CA LEU A 65 -0.42 5.99 7.74
C LEU A 65 0.47 6.80 6.79
N ASP A 66 -0.07 7.15 5.63
CA ASP A 66 0.62 7.98 4.64
C ASP A 66 0.05 9.41 4.64
N ASN A 67 0.84 10.40 4.22
CA ASN A 67 0.41 11.79 4.13
C ASN A 67 -0.18 12.14 2.76
N ASP A 68 -1.08 13.13 2.69
CA ASP A 68 -1.54 13.72 1.44
C ASP A 68 -0.57 14.78 0.98
N PHE A 69 0.50 14.36 0.31
CA PHE A 69 1.52 15.27 -0.20
C PHE A 69 0.98 16.37 -1.15
N ARG A 70 -0.21 16.18 -1.73
CA ARG A 70 -0.85 17.19 -2.60
C ARG A 70 -1.55 18.29 -1.81
N ASN A 71 -1.98 17.99 -0.59
CA ASN A 71 -2.65 18.91 0.30
C ASN A 71 -2.19 18.63 1.75
N PRO A 72 -0.89 18.87 2.02
CA PRO A 72 -0.27 18.51 3.28
C PRO A 72 -0.89 19.30 4.43
N ASP A 73 -1.18 18.60 5.51
CA ASP A 73 -1.81 19.15 6.72
C ASP A 73 -1.24 18.38 7.92
N LEU A 74 -0.21 18.95 8.53
CA LEU A 74 0.55 18.30 9.59
C LEU A 74 -0.29 18.09 10.86
N ASP A 75 -1.13 19.06 11.21
CA ASP A 75 -2.02 18.96 12.37
C ASP A 75 -3.05 17.83 12.18
N ARG A 76 -3.62 17.71 10.98
CA ARG A 76 -4.50 16.59 10.62
C ARG A 76 -3.74 15.28 10.70
N TYR A 77 -2.54 15.22 10.15
CA TYR A 77 -1.71 14.01 10.16
C TYR A 77 -1.40 13.55 11.60
N ILE A 78 -0.93 14.44 12.47
CA ILE A 78 -0.63 14.13 13.87
C ILE A 78 -1.90 13.64 14.59
N SER A 79 -3.02 14.34 14.42
CA SER A 79 -4.30 13.95 15.01
C SER A 79 -4.73 12.54 14.59
N ARG A 80 -4.55 12.21 13.30
CA ARG A 80 -4.83 10.88 12.75
C ARG A 80 -3.85 9.82 13.25
N PHE A 81 -2.59 10.17 13.41
CA PHE A 81 -1.60 9.25 13.97
C PHE A 81 -2.00 8.83 15.39
N PHE A 82 -2.38 9.79 16.26
CA PHE A 82 -2.84 9.49 17.62
C PHE A 82 -4.21 8.78 17.66
N GLU A 83 -5.06 8.94 16.64
CA GLU A 83 -6.34 8.23 16.54
C GLU A 83 -6.15 6.75 16.19
N TYR A 84 -5.22 6.44 15.28
CA TYR A 84 -5.08 5.11 14.68
C TYR A 84 -3.85 4.33 15.15
N GLU A 85 -2.89 5.00 15.78
CA GLU A 85 -1.67 4.43 16.37
C GLU A 85 -0.88 3.51 15.43
N PRO A 86 -0.55 3.96 14.20
CA PRO A 86 0.09 3.09 13.22
C PRO A 86 1.54 2.75 13.60
N GLN A 87 2.03 1.61 13.11
CA GLN A 87 3.42 1.20 13.28
C GLN A 87 4.37 2.03 12.41
N VAL A 88 3.94 2.40 11.20
CA VAL A 88 4.69 3.24 10.27
C VAL A 88 3.90 4.50 9.94
N GLY A 89 4.56 5.65 10.00
CA GLY A 89 3.97 6.93 9.61
C GLY A 89 4.84 7.71 8.64
N VAL A 90 4.31 8.06 7.47
CA VAL A 90 4.94 9.02 6.55
C VAL A 90 4.49 10.41 6.92
N ILE A 91 5.33 11.18 7.63
CA ILE A 91 4.96 12.49 8.17
C ILE A 91 4.71 13.50 7.05
N GLY A 92 5.59 13.53 6.06
CA GLY A 92 5.50 14.55 5.03
C GLY A 92 6.64 14.56 4.02
N ASP A 93 6.36 15.29 2.95
CA ASP A 93 7.31 15.68 1.92
C ASP A 93 7.98 17.00 2.32
N ALA A 94 9.30 16.98 2.56
CA ALA A 94 10.08 18.14 2.95
C ALA A 94 10.80 18.75 1.74
N TYR A 95 10.52 20.02 1.45
CA TYR A 95 11.03 20.78 0.32
C TYR A 95 12.10 21.80 0.72
N GLU A 96 11.97 22.36 1.92
CA GLU A 96 12.81 23.42 2.47
C GLU A 96 13.30 23.08 3.89
N PRO A 97 14.39 23.71 4.37
CA PRO A 97 14.92 23.50 5.72
C PRO A 97 13.89 23.63 6.85
N ASP A 98 12.97 24.60 6.74
CA ASP A 98 11.94 24.84 7.76
C ASP A 98 10.97 23.64 7.88
N ASP A 99 10.69 22.93 6.78
CA ASP A 99 9.88 21.70 6.80
C ASP A 99 10.56 20.60 7.64
N VAL A 100 11.89 20.54 7.62
CA VAL A 100 12.66 19.55 8.40
C VAL A 100 12.48 19.80 9.89
N ASP A 101 12.62 21.04 10.33
CA ASP A 101 12.45 21.37 11.74
C ASP A 101 11.03 21.03 12.23
N GLU A 102 10.01 21.34 11.42
CA GLU A 102 8.61 21.07 11.74
C GLU A 102 8.29 19.56 11.78
N TYR A 103 8.70 18.81 10.76
CA TYR A 103 8.46 17.37 10.70
C TYR A 103 9.30 16.57 11.69
N VAL A 104 10.54 16.99 11.98
CA VAL A 104 11.35 16.38 13.05
C VAL A 104 10.69 16.63 14.40
N ALA A 105 10.19 17.84 14.67
CA ALA A 105 9.47 18.13 15.91
C ALA A 105 8.23 17.23 16.07
N ALA A 106 7.41 17.12 15.01
CA ALA A 106 6.25 16.21 14.98
C ALA A 106 6.67 14.74 15.19
N ALA A 107 7.77 14.32 14.57
CA ALA A 107 8.31 12.97 14.75
C ALA A 107 8.65 12.70 16.21
N ARG A 108 9.30 13.66 16.89
CA ARG A 108 9.68 13.52 18.30
C ARG A 108 8.47 13.54 19.22
N GLU A 109 7.45 14.33 18.91
CA GLU A 109 6.19 14.34 19.66
C GLU A 109 5.51 12.96 19.62
N ILE A 110 5.38 12.38 18.43
CA ILE A 110 4.81 11.05 18.25
C ILE A 110 5.67 10.01 18.98
N GLN A 111 6.99 10.03 18.80
CA GLN A 111 7.91 9.09 19.45
C GLN A 111 7.92 9.18 20.98
N ALA A 112 7.56 10.33 21.56
CA ALA A 112 7.42 10.46 23.01
C ALA A 112 6.28 9.59 23.57
N SER A 113 5.26 9.31 22.76
CA SER A 113 4.11 8.46 23.12
C SER A 113 4.24 7.04 22.56
N TYR A 114 4.77 6.91 21.34
CA TYR A 114 4.96 5.66 20.62
C TYR A 114 6.44 5.51 20.22
N PRO A 115 7.33 5.12 21.16
CA PRO A 115 8.77 5.08 20.92
C PRO A 115 9.20 4.08 19.84
N ASP A 116 8.37 3.07 19.60
CA ASP A 116 8.62 2.03 18.60
C ASP A 116 8.04 2.37 17.21
N ALA A 117 7.37 3.53 17.07
CA ALA A 117 6.82 3.96 15.79
C ALA A 117 7.94 4.33 14.81
N GLU A 118 7.84 3.81 13.59
CA GLU A 118 8.75 4.15 12.50
C GLU A 118 8.21 5.35 11.72
N LEU A 119 8.91 6.48 11.85
CA LEU A 119 8.51 7.73 11.22
C LEU A 119 9.40 8.07 10.05
N VAL A 120 8.76 8.34 8.92
CA VAL A 120 9.37 8.58 7.62
C VAL A 120 9.22 10.05 7.25
N ILE A 121 10.33 10.70 6.89
CA ILE A 121 10.33 12.04 6.28
C ILE A 121 10.87 11.89 4.85
N VAL A 122 10.19 12.48 3.88
CA VAL A 122 10.50 12.32 2.45
C VAL A 122 11.23 13.57 1.94
N PRO A 123 12.57 13.56 1.79
CA PRO A 123 13.28 14.71 1.24
C PRO A 123 12.92 14.94 -0.23
N LYS A 124 12.87 16.20 -0.65
CA LYS A 124 12.59 16.62 -2.04
C LYS A 124 13.68 17.52 -2.66
N CYS A 125 14.77 17.73 -1.92
CA CYS A 125 15.97 18.39 -2.41
C CYS A 125 17.20 17.94 -1.61
N ARG A 126 18.40 18.28 -2.12
CA ARG A 126 19.67 17.88 -1.50
C ARG A 126 19.88 18.48 -0.11
N GLU A 127 19.54 19.75 0.05
CA GLU A 127 19.72 20.47 1.32
C GLU A 127 18.90 19.82 2.44
N VAL A 128 17.61 19.58 2.20
CA VAL A 128 16.73 18.86 3.12
C VAL A 128 17.24 17.45 3.43
N PHE A 129 17.69 16.71 2.42
CA PHE A 129 18.23 15.35 2.62
C PHE A 129 19.37 15.32 3.66
N GLU A 130 20.28 16.30 3.59
CA GLU A 130 21.43 16.39 4.50
C GLU A 130 21.06 16.85 5.91
N MET A 131 19.90 17.51 6.09
CA MET A 131 19.43 18.02 7.38
C MET A 131 18.63 17.01 8.20
N ILE A 132 17.97 16.03 7.56
CA ILE A 132 17.15 15.05 8.28
C ILE A 132 18.05 14.13 9.13
N PRO A 133 17.83 14.05 10.47
CA PRO A 133 18.62 13.23 11.38
C PRO A 133 18.75 11.76 10.96
N ASP A 134 19.91 11.15 11.24
CA ASP A 134 20.21 9.76 10.84
C ASP A 134 19.33 8.72 11.52
N ASP A 135 18.73 9.04 12.66
CA ASP A 135 17.84 8.16 13.41
C ASP A 135 16.37 8.21 12.92
N ILE A 136 16.05 9.10 11.97
CA ILE A 136 14.77 9.15 11.28
C ILE A 136 14.88 8.42 9.93
N VAL A 137 13.84 7.66 9.59
CA VAL A 137 13.78 6.93 8.32
C VAL A 137 13.57 7.91 7.18
N LEU A 138 14.34 7.74 6.10
CA LEU A 138 14.19 8.54 4.89
C LEU A 138 13.23 7.88 3.90
N GLY A 139 12.29 8.66 3.39
CA GLY A 139 11.44 8.27 2.28
C GLY A 139 12.17 8.38 0.94
N TYR A 140 12.44 7.27 0.29
CA TYR A 140 12.94 7.24 -1.09
C TYR A 140 11.76 7.33 -2.06
N SER A 141 11.45 8.54 -2.53
CA SER A 141 10.42 8.78 -3.55
C SER A 141 10.79 8.11 -4.88
N ARG A 142 10.07 7.02 -5.24
CA ARG A 142 10.28 6.26 -6.47
C ARG A 142 9.07 6.22 -7.39
N GLY A 143 7.88 6.39 -6.82
CA GLY A 143 6.58 6.28 -7.47
C GLY A 143 6.03 7.58 -8.05
N TYR A 144 4.74 7.80 -7.84
CA TYR A 144 4.04 8.99 -8.29
C TYR A 144 4.33 10.14 -7.31
N ALA A 145 5.19 11.07 -7.72
CA ALA A 145 5.56 12.25 -6.95
C ALA A 145 5.92 13.39 -7.90
N ASP A 146 5.98 14.61 -7.38
CA ASP A 146 6.44 15.79 -8.08
C ASP A 146 7.98 15.80 -8.28
N ARG A 147 8.73 15.28 -7.30
CA ARG A 147 10.18 15.05 -7.34
C ARG A 147 10.54 13.65 -6.87
N LEU A 148 11.48 13.03 -7.59
CA LEU A 148 12.01 11.69 -7.32
C LEU A 148 13.40 11.77 -6.70
N ALA A 149 13.71 10.83 -5.80
CA ALA A 149 14.96 10.82 -5.04
C ALA A 149 16.22 10.92 -5.93
N HIS A 150 16.27 10.18 -7.04
CA HIS A 150 17.40 10.18 -7.98
C HIS A 150 17.62 11.51 -8.71
N GLN A 151 16.73 12.49 -8.59
CA GLN A 151 16.88 13.80 -9.23
C GLN A 151 17.78 14.75 -8.45
N PHE A 152 18.02 14.49 -7.16
CA PHE A 152 18.81 15.36 -6.28
C PHE A 152 19.78 14.59 -5.36
N THR A 153 19.82 13.26 -5.45
CA THR A 153 20.77 12.41 -4.73
C THR A 153 21.31 11.30 -5.63
N GLU A 154 22.46 10.77 -5.24
CA GLU A 154 23.09 9.57 -5.79
C GLU A 154 22.92 8.38 -4.84
N PRO A 155 22.97 7.12 -5.32
CA PRO A 155 22.85 5.94 -4.46
C PRO A 155 23.80 5.90 -3.26
N THR A 156 24.99 6.53 -3.37
CA THR A 156 25.98 6.60 -2.30
C THR A 156 25.51 7.43 -1.10
N ASP A 157 24.65 8.41 -1.32
CA ASP A 157 24.17 9.30 -0.25
C ASP A 157 23.27 8.59 0.75
N TRP A 158 22.54 7.56 0.29
CA TRP A 158 21.58 6.79 1.10
C TRP A 158 22.24 5.67 1.91
N ARG A 159 23.54 5.45 1.73
CA ARG A 159 24.23 4.32 2.35
C ARG A 159 24.39 4.52 3.85
N GLY A 160 24.12 3.47 4.63
CA GLY A 160 24.08 3.53 6.08
C GLY A 160 22.84 4.23 6.66
N ARG A 161 21.92 4.74 5.82
CA ARG A 161 20.63 5.29 6.25
C ARG A 161 19.57 4.18 6.28
N ARG A 162 18.55 4.38 7.12
CA ARG A 162 17.30 3.62 7.10
C ARG A 162 16.36 4.21 6.06
N VAL A 163 15.81 3.39 5.18
CA VAL A 163 15.12 3.84 3.97
C VAL A 163 13.80 3.09 3.77
N HIS A 164 12.71 3.85 3.62
CA HIS A 164 11.43 3.35 3.15
C HIS A 164 11.26 3.76 1.67
N ILE A 165 11.03 2.80 0.76
CA ILE A 165 10.88 3.10 -0.67
C ILE A 165 9.41 3.36 -0.99
N LEU A 166 9.10 4.60 -1.35
CA LEU A 166 7.74 5.08 -1.54
C LEU A 166 7.28 4.95 -3.01
N GLY A 167 6.34 4.04 -3.21
CA GLY A 167 5.72 3.75 -4.49
C GLY A 167 6.67 3.25 -5.59
N GLY A 168 6.15 3.22 -6.82
CA GLY A 168 6.84 2.63 -7.96
C GLY A 168 6.61 1.12 -8.06
N SER A 169 6.64 0.58 -9.28
CA SER A 169 6.35 -0.85 -9.46
C SER A 169 7.46 -1.72 -8.82
N PRO A 170 7.15 -2.97 -8.44
CA PRO A 170 8.09 -3.85 -7.74
C PRO A 170 9.44 -4.02 -8.44
N PRO A 171 9.53 -4.16 -9.79
CA PRO A 171 10.83 -4.21 -10.46
C PRO A 171 11.63 -2.89 -10.36
N LYS A 172 10.94 -1.73 -10.33
CA LYS A 172 11.58 -0.42 -10.16
C LYS A 172 12.10 -0.22 -8.74
N GLN A 173 11.36 -0.72 -7.75
CA GLN A 173 11.78 -0.71 -6.34
C GLN A 173 12.94 -1.68 -6.14
N LEU A 174 12.91 -2.88 -6.74
CA LEU A 174 14.00 -3.85 -6.68
C LEU A 174 15.33 -3.29 -7.23
N ASP A 175 15.27 -2.55 -8.35
CA ASP A 175 16.46 -1.86 -8.88
C ASP A 175 17.06 -0.87 -7.86
N VAL A 176 16.21 -0.08 -7.19
CA VAL A 176 16.65 0.81 -6.09
C VAL A 176 17.27 0.00 -4.95
N ILE A 177 16.58 -1.02 -4.43
CA ILE A 177 17.08 -1.89 -3.36
C ILE A 177 18.46 -2.42 -3.74
N GLN A 178 18.64 -2.94 -4.95
CA GLN A 178 19.92 -3.46 -5.42
C GLN A 178 21.00 -2.38 -5.46
N GLN A 179 20.70 -1.17 -5.93
CA GLN A 179 21.64 -0.06 -5.98
C GLN A 179 22.08 0.38 -4.57
N LEU A 180 21.14 0.52 -3.64
CA LEU A 180 21.39 1.03 -2.29
C LEU A 180 22.09 0.00 -1.38
N THR A 181 21.93 -1.29 -1.67
CA THR A 181 22.43 -2.37 -0.78
C THR A 181 23.62 -3.13 -1.36
N ARG A 182 23.85 -3.13 -2.68
CA ARG A 182 24.96 -3.91 -3.27
C ARG A 182 26.32 -3.52 -2.65
N PRO A 183 27.27 -4.47 -2.53
CA PRO A 183 28.63 -4.15 -2.10
C PRO A 183 29.27 -3.09 -3.00
N THR A 184 30.10 -2.23 -2.41
CA THR A 184 30.87 -1.19 -3.13
C THR A 184 32.37 -1.44 -2.97
N LEU A 185 33.18 -0.85 -3.85
CA LEU A 185 34.65 -0.91 -3.75
C LEU A 185 35.19 -0.17 -2.51
N THR A 186 34.42 0.79 -1.99
CA THR A 186 34.74 1.58 -0.79
C THR A 186 34.34 0.87 0.51
N ASN A 187 33.70 -0.30 0.41
CA ASN A 187 33.13 -1.05 1.55
C ASN A 187 32.18 -0.20 2.42
N GLU A 188 31.48 0.75 1.80
CA GLU A 188 30.42 1.50 2.47
C GLU A 188 29.29 0.55 2.90
N PRO A 189 28.72 0.73 4.11
CA PRO A 189 27.61 -0.09 4.56
C PRO A 189 26.42 0.02 3.60
N PRO A 190 25.62 -1.04 3.40
CA PRO A 190 24.35 -0.92 2.69
C PRO A 190 23.42 0.09 3.36
N ALA A 191 22.52 0.69 2.58
CA ALA A 191 21.31 1.28 3.15
C ALA A 191 20.48 0.15 3.79
N ASP A 192 19.82 0.45 4.89
CA ASP A 192 18.92 -0.46 5.59
C ASP A 192 17.50 -0.25 5.06
N ILE A 193 16.99 -1.19 4.25
CA ILE A 193 15.65 -1.08 3.67
C ILE A 193 14.64 -1.54 4.72
N VAL A 194 13.93 -0.59 5.32
CA VAL A 194 12.97 -0.88 6.41
C VAL A 194 11.56 -1.15 5.87
N GLY A 195 11.20 -0.56 4.73
CA GLY A 195 9.88 -0.77 4.16
C GLY A 195 9.75 -0.43 2.69
N VAL A 196 8.72 -0.99 2.06
CA VAL A 196 8.28 -0.66 0.69
C VAL A 196 6.77 -0.65 0.62
N ASP A 197 6.20 0.22 -0.21
CA ASP A 197 4.76 0.28 -0.46
C ASP A 197 4.43 0.44 -1.94
N TRP A 198 3.31 -0.14 -2.40
CA TRP A 198 2.83 0.10 -3.77
C TRP A 198 1.35 -0.24 -3.98
N ASN A 199 0.55 0.76 -4.33
CA ASN A 199 -0.91 0.63 -4.46
C ASN A 199 -1.40 0.43 -5.92
N GLY A 200 -0.49 0.18 -6.87
CA GLY A 200 -0.83 0.14 -8.31
C GLY A 200 -1.73 -1.02 -8.74
N LEU A 201 -1.90 -2.04 -7.90
CA LEU A 201 -2.64 -3.27 -8.20
C LEU A 201 -4.12 -3.03 -8.54
N HIS A 202 -4.78 -2.16 -7.78
CA HIS A 202 -6.20 -1.88 -7.97
C HIS A 202 -6.48 -1.25 -9.35
N ARG A 203 -5.60 -0.35 -9.81
CA ARG A 203 -5.75 0.30 -11.12
C ARG A 203 -5.65 -0.70 -12.27
N GLY A 204 -4.70 -1.65 -12.23
CA GLY A 204 -4.61 -2.69 -13.25
C GLY A 204 -5.84 -3.60 -13.25
N ALA A 205 -6.31 -3.97 -12.06
CA ALA A 205 -7.49 -4.81 -11.90
C ALA A 205 -8.78 -4.20 -12.47
N GLN A 206 -8.91 -2.87 -12.49
CA GLN A 206 -10.02 -2.18 -13.16
C GLN A 206 -10.06 -2.41 -14.68
N PHE A 207 -8.91 -2.73 -15.28
CA PHE A 207 -8.79 -3.08 -16.70
C PHE A 207 -8.75 -4.59 -16.94
N GLY A 208 -9.10 -5.42 -15.95
CA GLY A 208 -9.00 -6.88 -16.03
C GLY A 208 -7.57 -7.40 -16.04
N GLU A 209 -6.58 -6.57 -15.71
CA GLU A 209 -5.17 -6.95 -15.66
C GLU A 209 -4.76 -7.32 -14.24
N PHE A 210 -3.90 -8.32 -14.09
CA PHE A 210 -3.24 -8.62 -12.83
C PHE A 210 -1.72 -8.48 -12.97
N TRP A 211 -1.09 -8.21 -11.83
CA TRP A 211 0.35 -8.02 -11.81
C TRP A 211 1.10 -9.36 -11.73
N THR A 212 2.18 -9.47 -12.49
CA THR A 212 3.15 -10.56 -12.43
C THR A 212 4.58 -10.00 -12.42
N ALA A 213 5.57 -10.83 -12.06
CA ALA A 213 6.98 -10.46 -12.15
C ALA A 213 7.44 -10.08 -13.58
N ALA A 214 6.75 -10.56 -14.61
CA ALA A 214 7.01 -10.24 -16.01
C ALA A 214 6.31 -8.95 -16.48
N GLY A 215 5.45 -8.35 -15.65
CA GLY A 215 4.63 -7.20 -15.98
C GLY A 215 3.14 -7.47 -15.81
N TRP A 216 2.32 -6.60 -16.38
CA TRP A 216 0.86 -6.76 -16.40
C TRP A 216 0.47 -7.91 -17.33
N ASP A 217 -0.37 -8.80 -16.83
CA ASP A 217 -1.00 -9.89 -17.57
C ASP A 217 -2.47 -9.52 -17.80
N ASP A 218 -2.90 -9.54 -19.06
CA ASP A 218 -4.21 -9.13 -19.52
C ASP A 218 -5.18 -10.30 -19.76
N SER A 219 -4.77 -11.55 -19.48
CA SER A 219 -5.61 -12.74 -19.65
C SER A 219 -6.88 -12.73 -18.77
N GLY A 220 -6.92 -11.89 -17.73
CA GLY A 220 -8.11 -11.64 -16.93
C GLY A 220 -9.22 -10.87 -17.67
N ARG A 221 -8.92 -10.21 -18.79
CA ARG A 221 -9.89 -9.47 -19.62
C ARG A 221 -10.90 -10.38 -20.32
N ASP A 222 -10.47 -11.59 -20.67
CA ASP A 222 -11.29 -12.58 -21.40
C ASP A 222 -12.01 -13.56 -20.45
N ALA A 223 -11.88 -13.38 -19.14
CA ALA A 223 -12.48 -14.24 -18.14
C ALA A 223 -13.77 -13.60 -17.60
N ASP A 224 -14.93 -14.08 -18.08
CA ASP A 224 -16.30 -13.63 -17.75
C ASP A 224 -16.67 -13.64 -16.24
N HIS A 225 -15.73 -13.93 -15.33
CA HIS A 225 -16.00 -14.26 -13.92
C HIS A 225 -14.99 -13.70 -12.90
N VAL A 226 -13.96 -12.94 -13.33
CA VAL A 226 -12.95 -12.41 -12.42
C VAL A 226 -13.34 -11.00 -12.00
N THR A 227 -13.70 -10.84 -10.73
CA THR A 227 -14.01 -9.52 -10.16
C THR A 227 -12.73 -8.74 -9.86
N VAL A 228 -12.80 -7.40 -9.85
CA VAL A 228 -11.67 -6.53 -9.47
C VAL A 228 -11.02 -6.99 -8.17
N ARG A 229 -11.82 -7.33 -7.14
CA ARG A 229 -11.32 -7.87 -5.87
C ARG A 229 -10.48 -9.15 -6.06
N LYS A 230 -10.97 -10.12 -6.83
CA LYS A 230 -10.22 -11.36 -7.10
C LYS A 230 -8.92 -11.09 -7.85
N THR A 231 -8.95 -10.18 -8.82
CA THR A 231 -7.76 -9.77 -9.59
C THR A 231 -6.72 -9.09 -8.71
N VAL A 232 -7.14 -8.19 -7.81
CA VAL A 232 -6.25 -7.56 -6.82
C VAL A 232 -5.67 -8.61 -5.88
N ARG A 233 -6.50 -9.48 -5.29
CA ARG A 233 -6.02 -10.55 -4.39
C ARG A 233 -5.02 -11.48 -5.09
N HIS A 234 -5.28 -11.83 -6.35
CA HIS A 234 -4.34 -12.62 -7.15
C HIS A 234 -3.00 -11.88 -7.32
N SER A 235 -3.06 -10.59 -7.66
CA SER A 235 -1.88 -9.74 -7.82
C SER A 235 -1.08 -9.57 -6.53
N LEU A 236 -1.76 -9.45 -5.39
CA LEU A 236 -1.12 -9.40 -4.06
C LEU A 236 -0.36 -10.69 -3.76
N GLY A 237 -0.94 -11.85 -4.10
CA GLY A 237 -0.25 -13.14 -3.98
C GLY A 237 1.02 -13.21 -4.84
N ARG A 238 0.93 -12.75 -6.09
CA ARG A 238 2.09 -12.65 -7.01
C ARG A 238 3.16 -11.68 -6.50
N LEU A 239 2.73 -10.55 -5.93
CA LEU A 239 3.61 -9.55 -5.35
C LEU A 239 4.38 -10.11 -4.15
N ARG A 240 3.70 -10.84 -3.27
CA ARG A 240 4.35 -11.55 -2.17
C ARG A 240 5.37 -12.57 -2.67
N GLU A 241 5.00 -13.42 -3.63
CA GLU A 241 5.91 -14.40 -4.23
C GLU A 241 7.17 -13.73 -4.82
N PHE A 242 7.00 -12.58 -5.49
CA PHE A 242 8.11 -11.79 -6.03
C PHE A 242 9.06 -11.31 -4.93
N TRP A 243 8.54 -10.69 -3.87
CA TRP A 243 9.38 -10.20 -2.78
C TRP A 243 10.08 -11.31 -2.00
N GLN A 244 9.41 -12.45 -1.80
CA GLN A 244 10.02 -13.64 -1.20
C GLN A 244 11.16 -14.18 -2.07
N GLY A 245 10.93 -14.28 -3.39
CA GLY A 245 11.95 -14.75 -4.34
C GLY A 245 13.20 -13.85 -4.41
N HIS A 246 13.06 -12.57 -4.02
CA HIS A 246 14.16 -11.60 -3.98
C HIS A 246 14.75 -11.37 -2.58
N GLY A 247 14.26 -12.07 -1.55
CA GLY A 247 14.75 -11.93 -0.16
C GLY A 247 14.44 -10.55 0.45
N VAL A 248 13.37 -9.89 -0.02
CA VAL A 248 12.92 -8.59 0.49
C VAL A 248 11.76 -8.77 1.47
N TRP A 249 10.97 -9.84 1.32
CA TRP A 249 9.80 -10.08 2.16
C TRP A 249 10.19 -10.24 3.65
N PRO A 250 9.42 -9.66 4.59
CA PRO A 250 9.71 -9.73 6.02
C PRO A 250 9.66 -11.16 6.58
N ASP A 251 10.44 -11.42 7.64
CA ASP A 251 10.42 -12.70 8.35
C ASP A 251 9.17 -12.90 9.22
N SER A 252 8.57 -11.80 9.69
CA SER A 252 7.33 -11.78 10.47
C SER A 252 6.21 -11.09 9.70
N THR A 253 4.98 -11.56 9.92
CA THR A 253 3.77 -10.93 9.39
C THR A 253 3.15 -9.97 10.41
N PRO A 254 2.27 -9.04 9.99
CA PRO A 254 1.50 -8.21 10.92
C PRO A 254 0.78 -9.02 12.01
N GLN A 255 0.27 -10.21 11.66
CA GLN A 255 -0.37 -11.13 12.61
C GLN A 255 0.61 -11.61 13.70
N ASP A 256 1.87 -11.87 13.34
CA ASP A 256 2.90 -12.27 14.31
C ASP A 256 3.25 -11.12 15.28
N ALA A 257 3.02 -9.87 14.85
CA ALA A 257 3.23 -8.65 15.63
C ALA A 257 2.02 -8.26 16.51
N GLY A 258 0.97 -9.09 16.57
CA GLY A 258 -0.22 -8.85 17.39
C GLY A 258 -1.21 -7.85 16.79
N LEU A 259 -1.06 -7.50 15.51
CA LEU A 259 -2.11 -6.83 14.75
C LEU A 259 -3.09 -7.93 14.33
N ASP A 260 -4.22 -8.08 15.03
CA ASP A 260 -5.30 -9.02 14.70
C ASP A 260 -6.45 -8.30 13.97
N ALA A 261 -7.09 -8.96 13.01
CA ALA A 261 -8.31 -8.47 12.39
C ALA A 261 -9.49 -9.37 12.78
N GLU A 262 -10.54 -8.77 13.34
CA GLU A 262 -11.77 -9.48 13.69
C GLU A 262 -12.90 -9.05 12.74
N TYR A 263 -13.58 -10.03 12.15
CA TYR A 263 -14.81 -9.82 11.40
C TYR A 263 -15.85 -10.85 11.84
N GLU A 264 -16.82 -10.42 12.64
CA GLU A 264 -17.89 -11.30 13.13
C GLU A 264 -18.97 -11.59 12.08
N GLY A 265 -18.92 -10.91 10.94
CA GLY A 265 -19.94 -10.99 9.90
C GLY A 265 -21.26 -10.34 10.29
N PRO A 266 -22.21 -10.20 9.35
CA PRO A 266 -23.54 -9.72 9.66
C PRO A 266 -24.27 -10.72 10.55
N SER A 267 -24.94 -10.22 11.59
CA SER A 267 -25.82 -11.01 12.46
C SER A 267 -26.95 -11.66 11.66
N PRO A 268 -27.54 -12.79 12.12
CA PRO A 268 -28.67 -13.43 11.43
C PRO A 268 -29.84 -12.48 11.12
N SER A 269 -30.10 -11.50 12.00
CA SER A 269 -31.09 -10.45 11.78
C SER A 269 -30.75 -9.47 10.65
N GLU A 270 -29.47 -9.23 10.39
CA GLU A 270 -29.00 -8.35 9.31
C GLU A 270 -29.01 -9.06 7.95
N LEU A 271 -28.81 -10.38 7.97
CA LEU A 271 -28.97 -11.21 6.78
C LEU A 271 -30.42 -11.24 6.29
N ASP A 272 -31.41 -11.19 7.18
CA ASP A 272 -32.84 -11.27 6.82
C ASP A 272 -33.36 -10.01 6.10
N GLY A 273 -32.76 -8.84 6.33
CA GLY A 273 -33.15 -7.56 5.75
C GLY A 273 -32.46 -7.18 4.44
N ALA A 274 -31.42 -7.90 4.02
CA ALA A 274 -30.61 -7.53 2.87
C ALA A 274 -31.32 -7.88 1.55
N SER A 275 -31.87 -6.86 0.89
CA SER A 275 -32.67 -6.99 -0.34
C SER A 275 -31.87 -6.64 -1.59
N CYS A 276 -32.02 -7.44 -2.64
CA CYS A 276 -31.44 -7.18 -3.94
C CYS A 276 -32.10 -5.93 -4.54
N THR A 277 -31.31 -4.90 -4.87
CA THR A 277 -31.80 -3.70 -5.55
C THR A 277 -32.52 -4.04 -6.85
N GLY A 278 -32.00 -5.01 -7.62
CA GLY A 278 -32.60 -5.42 -8.89
C GLY A 278 -33.97 -6.13 -8.78
N CYS A 279 -34.14 -7.08 -7.84
CA CYS A 279 -35.30 -7.98 -7.84
C CYS A 279 -36.02 -8.12 -6.48
N GLY A 280 -35.52 -7.46 -5.43
CA GLY A 280 -36.07 -7.51 -4.08
C GLY A 280 -35.82 -8.81 -3.31
N ALA A 281 -35.16 -9.80 -3.92
CA ALA A 281 -34.84 -11.06 -3.25
C ALA A 281 -33.77 -10.87 -2.18
N ASN A 282 -33.81 -11.70 -1.14
CA ASN A 282 -32.76 -11.68 -0.13
C ASN A 282 -31.42 -12.10 -0.74
N VAL A 283 -30.43 -11.20 -0.73
CA VAL A 283 -29.13 -11.38 -1.43
C VAL A 283 -28.29 -12.51 -0.86
N TRP A 284 -28.56 -12.96 0.37
CA TRP A 284 -27.81 -14.01 1.06
C TRP A 284 -28.44 -15.40 0.90
N ARG A 285 -29.71 -15.48 0.51
CA ARG A 285 -30.43 -16.75 0.33
C ARG A 285 -30.38 -17.28 -1.10
N THR A 286 -29.77 -16.55 -2.04
CA THR A 286 -29.65 -16.99 -3.43
C THR A 286 -28.39 -17.81 -3.67
N PRO A 287 -28.42 -18.86 -4.53
CA PRO A 287 -27.29 -19.77 -4.74
C PRO A 287 -26.04 -19.14 -5.36
N ARG A 288 -26.11 -17.89 -5.84
CA ARG A 288 -25.08 -17.26 -6.69
C ARG A 288 -24.26 -16.17 -5.99
N GLY A 289 -24.47 -15.92 -4.71
CA GLY A 289 -23.71 -14.96 -3.90
C GLY A 289 -24.03 -13.48 -4.21
N PRO A 290 -23.86 -12.57 -3.25
CA PRO A 290 -24.16 -11.16 -3.43
C PRO A 290 -23.14 -10.47 -4.34
N PHE A 291 -23.63 -9.56 -5.19
CA PHE A 291 -22.85 -8.64 -6.01
C PHE A 291 -23.12 -7.21 -5.56
N VAL A 292 -22.09 -6.39 -5.34
CA VAL A 292 -22.24 -5.00 -4.89
C VAL A 292 -21.69 -4.07 -5.97
N ALA A 293 -22.43 -3.03 -6.32
CA ALA A 293 -22.03 -2.01 -7.28
C ALA A 293 -22.19 -0.61 -6.68
N GLU A 294 -21.31 0.32 -7.07
CA GLU A 294 -21.39 1.74 -6.72
C GLU A 294 -21.57 2.55 -8.01
N TYR A 295 -22.63 3.35 -8.06
CA TYR A 295 -22.97 4.16 -9.23
C TYR A 295 -22.40 5.57 -9.14
N ASP A 296 -22.29 6.24 -10.29
CA ASP A 296 -21.89 7.65 -10.46
C ASP A 296 -22.69 8.65 -9.63
N THR A 297 -23.88 8.26 -9.22
CA THR A 297 -24.74 8.94 -8.24
C THR A 297 -24.21 8.88 -6.80
N GLY A 298 -23.18 8.07 -6.52
CA GLY A 298 -22.71 7.72 -5.18
C GLY A 298 -23.56 6.66 -4.48
N GLU A 299 -24.53 6.07 -5.18
CA GLU A 299 -25.41 5.04 -4.62
C GLU A 299 -24.73 3.66 -4.64
N ILE A 300 -24.63 3.01 -3.46
CA ILE A 300 -24.14 1.65 -3.32
C ILE A 300 -25.34 0.68 -3.29
N CYS A 301 -25.37 -0.27 -4.22
CA CYS A 301 -26.47 -1.21 -4.40
C CYS A 301 -25.99 -2.66 -4.29
N GLY A 302 -26.78 -3.49 -3.60
CA GLY A 302 -26.54 -4.93 -3.47
C GLY A 302 -27.45 -5.73 -4.39
N TYR A 303 -26.93 -6.79 -5.01
CA TYR A 303 -27.65 -7.63 -5.97
C TYR A 303 -27.49 -9.10 -5.61
N CYS A 304 -28.50 -9.91 -5.87
CA CYS A 304 -28.45 -11.35 -5.59
C CYS A 304 -27.72 -12.17 -6.67
N SER A 305 -27.34 -11.53 -7.78
CA SER A 305 -26.55 -12.08 -8.89
C SER A 305 -26.03 -10.97 -9.80
N TYR A 306 -25.01 -11.30 -10.60
CA TYR A 306 -24.51 -10.42 -11.67
C TYR A 306 -25.60 -10.09 -12.70
N ASP A 307 -26.46 -11.05 -13.06
CA ASP A 307 -27.58 -10.83 -13.98
C ASP A 307 -28.57 -9.77 -13.46
N CYS A 308 -28.83 -9.77 -12.14
CA CYS A 308 -29.69 -8.77 -11.51
C CYS A 308 -29.04 -7.38 -11.51
N TYR A 309 -27.74 -7.30 -11.26
CA TYR A 309 -26.97 -6.07 -11.43
C TYR A 309 -27.05 -5.56 -12.87
N PHE A 310 -26.70 -6.40 -13.85
CA PHE A 310 -26.60 -5.99 -15.24
C PHE A 310 -27.96 -5.54 -15.78
N SER A 311 -29.03 -6.27 -15.44
CA SER A 311 -30.40 -5.88 -15.78
C SER A 311 -30.83 -4.57 -15.13
N HIS A 312 -30.50 -4.37 -13.85
CA HIS A 312 -30.83 -3.13 -13.14
C HIS A 312 -30.06 -1.93 -13.71
N ARG A 313 -28.76 -2.09 -13.96
CA ARG A 313 -27.90 -1.08 -14.59
C ARG A 313 -28.43 -0.67 -15.95
N GLN A 314 -28.68 -1.66 -16.82
CA GLN A 314 -29.15 -1.42 -18.19
C GLN A 314 -30.54 -0.78 -18.21
N ARG A 315 -31.44 -1.19 -17.30
CA ARG A 315 -32.79 -0.63 -17.21
C ARG A 315 -32.80 0.83 -16.77
N ASN A 316 -31.90 1.19 -15.86
CA ASN A 316 -31.89 2.50 -15.23
C ASN A 316 -30.82 3.46 -15.80
N ASN A 317 -30.13 3.06 -16.88
CA ASN A 317 -29.04 3.83 -17.50
C ASN A 317 -28.01 4.32 -16.47
N LEU A 318 -27.66 3.45 -15.53
CA LEU A 318 -26.70 3.80 -14.47
C LEU A 318 -25.27 3.58 -14.98
N GLU A 319 -24.42 4.57 -14.78
CA GLU A 319 -22.98 4.42 -14.98
C GLU A 319 -22.34 4.05 -13.65
N GLU A 320 -21.47 3.05 -13.66
CA GLU A 320 -20.63 2.77 -12.49
C GLU A 320 -19.61 3.90 -12.37
N ILE A 321 -19.13 4.21 -11.16
CA ILE A 321 -17.95 5.09 -11.02
C ILE A 321 -16.72 4.35 -11.57
N ALA A 322 -16.61 4.33 -12.88
CA ALA A 322 -15.40 4.15 -13.65
C ALA A 322 -15.24 5.45 -14.46
N GLY A 323 -14.81 6.51 -13.76
CA GLY A 323 -14.91 7.89 -14.25
C GLY A 323 -14.39 8.11 -15.69
N GLU A 324 -15.09 8.99 -16.41
CA GLU A 324 -14.94 9.38 -17.83
C GLU A 324 -13.55 9.95 -18.25
N GLN A 325 -12.56 10.01 -17.35
CA GLN A 325 -11.17 10.36 -17.74
C GLN A 325 -10.29 9.15 -18.07
N SER A 326 -10.86 7.93 -18.13
CA SER A 326 -10.07 6.70 -18.10
C SER A 326 -10.07 5.87 -19.38
N VAL A 327 -10.86 6.21 -20.41
CA VAL A 327 -11.02 5.34 -21.58
C VAL A 327 -10.66 6.07 -22.88
N TYR A 328 -9.43 5.81 -23.35
CA TYR A 328 -9.07 5.99 -24.75
C TYR A 328 -9.43 4.72 -25.51
N PHE A 329 -10.35 4.81 -26.46
CA PHE A 329 -10.59 3.77 -27.46
C PHE A 329 -9.70 4.06 -28.69
N PRO A 330 -8.77 3.17 -29.07
CA PRO A 330 -8.05 3.35 -30.33
C PRO A 330 -8.99 3.14 -31.52
N PRO A 331 -8.81 3.91 -32.62
CA PRO A 331 -9.70 3.85 -33.77
C PRO A 331 -9.56 2.52 -34.55
N ALA A 332 -10.66 2.18 -35.22
CA ALA A 332 -10.93 0.93 -35.94
C ALA A 332 -9.95 0.56 -37.06
#